data_AF-A0A7C4MER9-F1
#
_entry.id   AF-A0A7C4MER9-F1
#
_cell.length_a   1.000
_cell.length_b   1.000
_cell.length_c   1.000
_cell.angle_alpha   90.00
_cell.angle_beta   90.00
_cell.angle_gamma   90.00
#
_symmetry.space_group_name_H-M   'P 1'
#
loop_
_entity.id
_entity.type
_entity.pdbx_description
1 polymer ?
#
loop_
_entity_poly.entity_id
_entity_poly.type
_entity_poly.pdbx_seq_one_letter_code
_entity_poly.pdbx_strand_id
1 'polypeptide(L)'
;MEVRRGLTLLELLVVIFIILILLAILYPSLYKAILKSKVSRVMADIHAIKSAVLMYYADTGRFPPDDDCYTVHGIPYHGVDLLENRAQVTGWNGPYLDKWPKNPFCVRDPVNRESGYQWEGTWESPGYLYPTGEHGYNFGEGYEPCIEIGILDLDLEGRKFVQTLLDKALDDGNPNTGNFRVRDPLPTSGWYWSYYRVTIKK
;
A
#
# COMPACT_ATOMS: atom_id res chain seq x y z
N MET A 1 41.14 -33.29 38.74
CA MET A 1 40.78 -32.56 37.51
C MET A 1 39.65 -33.33 36.85
N GLU A 2 38.43 -32.81 36.88
CA GLU A 2 37.33 -33.43 36.14
C GLU A 2 37.51 -33.19 34.64
N VAL A 3 37.53 -34.27 33.87
CA VAL A 3 37.58 -34.23 32.40
C VAL A 3 36.22 -33.76 31.92
N ARG A 4 36.13 -32.53 31.40
CA ARG A 4 34.92 -32.04 30.74
C ARG A 4 34.71 -32.82 29.45
N ARG A 5 33.62 -33.58 29.36
CA ARG A 5 33.20 -34.25 28.13
C ARG A 5 32.80 -33.19 27.10
N GLY A 6 33.39 -33.25 25.91
CA GLY A 6 32.99 -32.43 24.77
C GLY A 6 31.82 -33.05 24.01
N LEU A 7 31.05 -32.22 23.31
CA LEU A 7 30.02 -32.67 22.37
C LEU A 7 30.66 -33.46 21.22
N THR A 8 30.04 -34.58 20.86
CA THR A 8 30.43 -35.37 19.69
C THR A 8 29.82 -34.79 18.40
N LEU A 9 30.47 -35.04 17.27
CA LEU A 9 29.95 -34.66 15.94
C LEU A 9 28.55 -35.25 15.68
N LEU A 10 28.31 -36.48 16.15
CA LEU A 10 27.03 -37.17 16.00
C LEU A 10 25.92 -36.49 16.81
N GLU A 11 26.20 -36.08 18.05
CA GLU A 11 25.22 -35.37 18.88
C GLU A 11 24.83 -34.03 18.25
N LEU A 12 25.80 -33.29 17.71
CA LEU A 12 25.50 -32.04 17.00
C LEU A 12 24.66 -32.31 15.73
N LEU A 13 24.93 -33.39 15.00
CA LEU A 13 24.18 -33.77 13.80
C LEU A 13 22.70 -34.09 14.11
N VAL A 14 22.43 -34.85 15.16
CA VAL A 14 21.04 -35.17 15.55
C VAL A 14 20.30 -33.90 15.99
N VAL A 15 20.97 -33.00 16.70
CA VAL A 15 20.37 -31.73 17.14
C VAL A 15 19.98 -30.86 15.96
N ILE A 16 20.86 -30.65 14.98
CA ILE A 16 20.51 -29.86 13.79
C ILE A 16 19.39 -30.53 12.98
N PHE A 17 19.36 -31.87 12.90
CA PHE A 17 18.30 -32.59 12.21
C PHE A 17 16.92 -32.35 12.84
N ILE A 18 16.83 -32.41 14.17
CA ILE A 18 15.59 -32.11 14.90
C ILE A 18 15.18 -30.64 14.68
N ILE A 19 16.14 -29.69 14.74
CA ILE A 19 15.87 -28.27 14.48
C ILE A 19 15.29 -28.07 13.07
N LEU A 20 15.84 -28.73 12.06
CA LEU A 20 15.35 -28.63 10.68
C LEU A 20 13.92 -29.16 10.52
N ILE A 21 13.59 -30.28 11.17
CA ILE A 21 12.22 -30.83 11.17
C ILE A 21 11.24 -29.84 11.80
N LEU A 22 11.60 -29.26 12.96
CA LEU A 22 10.77 -28.27 13.63
C LEU A 22 10.56 -27.02 12.78
N LEU A 23 11.63 -26.52 12.14
CA LEU A 23 11.54 -25.37 11.24
C LEU A 23 10.68 -25.66 10.02
N ALA A 24 10.78 -26.85 9.42
CA ALA A 24 9.97 -27.22 8.26
C ALA A 24 8.46 -27.17 8.56
N ILE A 25 8.05 -27.54 9.77
CA ILE A 25 6.64 -27.50 10.20
C ILE A 25 6.22 -26.08 10.60
N LEU A 26 7.10 -25.36 11.32
CA LEU A 26 6.77 -24.05 11.89
C LEU A 26 6.75 -22.94 10.82
N TYR A 27 7.71 -22.96 9.90
CA TYR A 27 7.96 -21.85 8.97
C TYR A 27 6.74 -21.48 8.10
N PRO A 28 6.00 -22.42 7.46
CA PRO A 28 4.84 -22.08 6.64
C PRO A 28 3.71 -21.43 7.44
N SER A 29 3.49 -21.87 8.69
CA SER A 29 2.47 -21.31 9.57
C SER A 29 2.81 -19.87 9.98
N LEU A 30 4.07 -19.66 10.39
CA LEU A 30 4.57 -18.34 10.74
C LEU A 30 4.50 -17.37 9.55
N TYR A 31 4.92 -17.81 8.36
CA TYR A 31 4.87 -17.00 7.15
C TYR A 31 3.44 -16.54 6.82
N LYS A 32 2.45 -17.46 6.88
CA LYS A 32 1.03 -17.13 6.67
C LYS A 32 0.53 -16.12 7.70
N ALA A 33 0.92 -16.24 8.97
CA ALA A 33 0.52 -15.31 10.03
C ALA A 33 1.09 -13.91 9.79
N ILE A 34 2.37 -13.80 9.43
CA ILE A 34 3.02 -12.53 9.08
C ILE A 34 2.31 -11.90 7.89
N LEU A 35 2.08 -12.65 6.81
CA LEU A 35 1.41 -12.13 5.63
C LEU A 35 -0.01 -11.63 5.95
N LYS A 36 -0.78 -12.40 6.72
CA LYS A 36 -2.11 -11.98 7.17
C LYS A 36 -2.07 -10.69 7.99
N SER A 37 -1.07 -10.53 8.87
CA SER A 37 -0.90 -9.29 9.63
C SER A 37 -0.58 -8.08 8.74
N LYS A 38 0.23 -8.28 7.69
CA LYS A 38 0.56 -7.21 6.73
C LYS A 38 -0.68 -6.80 5.92
N VAL A 39 -1.44 -7.77 5.40
CA VAL A 39 -2.72 -7.51 4.71
C VAL A 39 -3.70 -6.77 5.63
N SER A 40 -3.82 -7.21 6.90
CA SER A 40 -4.67 -6.54 7.88
C SER A 40 -4.26 -5.10 8.15
N ARG A 41 -2.96 -4.81 8.15
CA ARG A 41 -2.43 -3.45 8.28
C ARG A 41 -2.81 -2.61 7.07
N VAL A 42 -2.62 -3.12 5.85
CA VAL A 42 -3.01 -2.41 4.63
C VAL A 42 -4.49 -2.06 4.63
N MET A 43 -5.37 -3.00 5.00
CA MET A 43 -6.80 -2.73 5.11
C MET A 43 -7.10 -1.56 6.06
N ALA A 44 -6.51 -1.59 7.25
CA ALA A 44 -6.70 -0.53 8.25
C ALA A 44 -6.21 0.83 7.72
N ASP A 45 -5.03 0.85 7.10
CA ASP A 45 -4.43 2.07 6.55
C ASP A 45 -5.30 2.66 5.42
N ILE A 46 -5.80 1.83 4.50
CA ILE A 46 -6.68 2.26 3.40
C ILE A 46 -8.02 2.77 3.91
N HIS A 47 -8.61 2.11 4.90
CA HIS A 47 -9.84 2.61 5.53
C HIS A 47 -9.63 3.93 6.26
N ALA A 48 -8.49 4.12 6.93
CA ALA A 48 -8.15 5.37 7.59
C ALA A 48 -8.00 6.52 6.58
N ILE A 49 -7.23 6.31 5.51
CA ILE A 49 -7.06 7.31 4.43
C ILE A 49 -8.41 7.64 3.80
N LYS A 50 -9.19 6.62 3.41
CA LYS A 50 -10.53 6.83 2.83
C LYS A 50 -11.43 7.66 3.75
N SER A 51 -11.44 7.34 5.04
CA SER A 51 -12.29 8.06 6.01
C SER A 51 -11.87 9.52 6.12
N ALA A 52 -10.56 9.79 6.19
CA ALA A 52 -10.00 11.13 6.24
C ALA A 52 -10.34 11.96 4.99
N VAL A 53 -10.23 11.35 3.81
CA VAL A 53 -10.62 11.96 2.53
C VAL A 53 -12.11 12.34 2.52
N LEU A 54 -12.98 11.45 3.02
CA LEU A 54 -14.41 11.72 3.07
C LEU A 54 -14.75 12.83 4.08
N MET A 55 -14.02 12.93 5.18
CA MET A 55 -14.15 14.05 6.13
C MET A 55 -13.71 15.37 5.50
N TYR A 56 -12.56 15.37 4.81
CA TYR A 56 -12.10 16.53 4.03
C TYR A 56 -13.16 16.97 3.01
N TYR A 57 -13.77 16.03 2.29
CA TYR A 57 -14.84 16.33 1.35
C TYR A 57 -16.07 16.91 2.03
N ALA A 58 -16.47 16.38 3.20
CA ALA A 58 -17.62 16.87 3.95
C ALA A 58 -17.45 18.33 4.39
N ASP A 59 -16.22 18.73 4.77
CA ASP A 59 -15.92 20.06 5.28
C ASP A 59 -15.64 21.09 4.17
N THR A 60 -15.00 20.66 3.07
CA THR A 60 -14.55 21.58 2.01
C THR A 60 -15.41 21.52 0.73
N GLY A 61 -16.27 20.51 0.61
CA GLY A 61 -17.11 20.27 -0.57
C GLY A 61 -16.37 19.71 -1.79
N ARG A 62 -15.08 19.41 -1.68
CA ARG A 62 -14.24 18.87 -2.76
C ARG A 62 -13.28 17.82 -2.23
N PHE A 63 -12.79 16.96 -3.12
CA PHE A 63 -11.72 16.04 -2.75
C PHE A 63 -10.40 16.79 -2.56
N PRO A 64 -9.46 16.28 -1.75
CA PRO A 64 -8.11 16.81 -1.76
C PRO A 64 -7.51 16.74 -3.18
N PRO A 65 -6.81 17.79 -3.63
CA PRO A 65 -6.22 17.83 -4.97
C PRO A 65 -5.17 16.74 -5.15
N ASP A 66 -4.86 16.49 -6.42
CA ASP A 66 -3.69 15.71 -6.82
C ASP A 66 -2.49 16.64 -6.94
N ASP A 67 -1.48 16.45 -6.09
CA ASP A 67 -0.32 17.34 -5.99
C ASP A 67 0.93 16.59 -6.46
N ASP A 68 1.12 16.55 -7.78
CA ASP A 68 2.15 15.78 -8.46
C ASP A 68 3.58 16.27 -8.21
N CYS A 69 4.12 15.96 -7.02
CA CYS A 69 5.55 16.05 -6.77
C CYS A 69 6.01 15.01 -5.74
N TYR A 70 7.16 14.39 -6.06
CA TYR A 70 7.83 13.40 -5.21
C TYR A 70 8.00 13.90 -3.77
N THR A 71 7.86 12.96 -2.85
CA THR A 71 7.94 13.04 -1.39
C THR A 71 8.84 14.13 -0.84
N VAL A 72 8.24 15.03 -0.05
CA VAL A 72 8.99 15.82 0.94
C VAL A 72 8.97 15.02 2.25
N HIS A 73 10.15 14.55 2.68
CA HIS A 73 10.35 13.90 3.99
C HIS A 73 9.52 12.62 4.28
N GLY A 74 9.20 11.83 3.26
CA GLY A 74 8.47 10.56 3.43
C GLY A 74 6.97 10.71 3.72
N ILE A 75 6.45 11.92 3.46
CA ILE A 75 5.04 12.20 3.27
C ILE A 75 4.89 12.46 1.76
N PRO A 76 4.01 11.73 1.04
CA PRO A 76 3.65 12.12 -0.31
C PRO A 76 3.02 13.53 -0.25
N TYR A 77 3.40 14.46 -1.12
CA TYR A 77 2.66 15.72 -1.24
C TYR A 77 1.17 15.42 -1.50
N HIS A 78 0.92 14.35 -2.25
CA HIS A 78 -0.29 13.54 -2.42
C HIS A 78 -0.95 13.04 -1.11
N GLY A 79 -1.53 13.95 -0.32
CA GLY A 79 -2.21 13.62 0.94
C GLY A 79 -1.84 14.51 2.12
N VAL A 80 -0.94 15.47 1.92
CA VAL A 80 -0.57 16.46 2.95
C VAL A 80 -1.75 17.32 3.40
N ASP A 81 -2.73 17.55 2.53
CA ASP A 81 -3.97 18.26 2.87
C ASP A 81 -4.84 17.51 3.90
N LEU A 82 -4.59 16.21 4.10
CA LEU A 82 -5.20 15.44 5.19
C LEU A 82 -4.53 15.68 6.53
N LEU A 83 -3.31 16.24 6.54
CA LEU A 83 -2.52 16.50 7.75
C LEU A 83 -2.47 17.99 8.10
N GLU A 84 -2.46 18.88 7.10
CA GLU A 84 -2.22 20.31 7.26
C GLU A 84 -2.99 21.12 6.22
N ASN A 85 -3.40 22.34 6.55
CA ASN A 85 -4.06 23.24 5.59
C ASN A 85 -3.06 24.10 4.80
N ARG A 86 -2.20 23.47 3.98
CA ARG A 86 -1.15 24.20 3.24
C ARG A 86 -1.72 25.09 2.13
N ALA A 87 -2.72 24.59 1.41
CA ALA A 87 -3.38 25.30 0.33
C ALA A 87 -4.42 26.35 0.82
N GLN A 88 -4.50 26.60 2.14
CA GLN A 88 -5.43 27.54 2.76
C GLN A 88 -6.88 27.35 2.30
N VAL A 89 -7.29 26.08 2.22
CA VAL A 89 -8.61 25.68 1.77
C VAL A 89 -9.67 26.18 2.74
N THR A 90 -10.61 26.96 2.23
CA THR A 90 -11.79 27.41 2.99
C THR A 90 -12.59 26.22 3.48
N GLY A 91 -13.02 26.25 4.74
CA GLY A 91 -13.81 25.18 5.36
C GLY A 91 -12.99 24.02 5.92
N TRP A 92 -11.67 23.96 5.68
CA TRP A 92 -10.82 22.92 6.25
C TRP A 92 -10.88 22.94 7.79
N ASN A 93 -11.16 21.78 8.39
CA ASN A 93 -11.30 21.57 9.83
C ASN A 93 -10.50 20.34 10.31
N GLY A 94 -9.41 20.03 9.60
CA GLY A 94 -8.50 18.95 9.95
C GLY A 94 -7.61 19.28 11.18
N PRO A 95 -6.57 18.48 11.44
CA PRO A 95 -6.10 17.36 10.60
C PRO A 95 -7.14 16.23 10.50
N TYR A 96 -7.23 15.62 9.32
CA TYR A 96 -8.08 14.46 9.05
C TYR A 96 -7.35 13.12 9.28
N LEU A 97 -6.01 13.17 9.34
CA LEU A 97 -5.13 12.08 9.76
C LEU A 97 -4.11 12.61 10.78
N ASP A 98 -3.79 11.83 11.80
CA ASP A 98 -2.71 12.17 12.74
C ASP A 98 -1.32 12.04 12.08
N LYS A 99 -1.19 11.05 11.19
CA LYS A 99 0.05 10.77 10.45
C LYS A 99 -0.26 9.99 9.18
N TRP A 100 0.58 10.17 8.17
CA TRP A 100 0.53 9.34 6.98
C TRP A 100 1.00 7.89 7.29
N PRO A 101 0.21 6.85 6.93
CA PRO A 101 0.57 5.47 7.21
C PRO A 101 1.73 4.98 6.31
N LYS A 102 2.34 3.85 6.68
CA LYS A 102 3.44 3.23 5.91
C LYS A 102 3.08 1.80 5.54
N ASN A 103 3.08 1.54 4.24
CA ASN A 103 2.74 0.27 3.64
C ASN A 103 3.79 -0.80 3.97
N PRO A 104 3.40 -1.94 4.59
CA PRO A 104 4.32 -3.01 4.98
C PRO A 104 4.87 -3.85 3.81
N PHE A 105 4.48 -3.56 2.58
CA PHE A 105 4.97 -4.19 1.34
C PHE A 105 5.88 -3.25 0.50
N CYS A 106 6.22 -2.08 1.04
CA CYS A 106 7.06 -1.07 0.39
C CYS A 106 8.15 -0.55 1.37
N VAL A 107 9.04 -1.43 1.80
CA VAL A 107 10.16 -1.17 2.74
C VAL A 107 11.43 -0.79 1.99
N ARG A 108 11.58 -1.21 0.73
CA ARG A 108 12.82 -1.12 -0.05
C ARG A 108 12.98 0.17 -0.84
N ASP A 109 12.41 1.29 -0.39
CA ASP A 109 12.74 2.57 -0.99
C ASP A 109 13.70 3.39 -0.11
N PRO A 110 15.02 3.15 -0.21
CA PRO A 110 16.03 3.99 0.42
C PRO A 110 16.23 5.34 -0.30
N VAL A 111 15.62 5.57 -1.48
CA VAL A 111 15.88 6.73 -2.33
C VAL A 111 14.79 7.80 -2.20
N ASN A 112 13.51 7.45 -2.23
CA ASN A 112 12.40 8.41 -2.20
C ASN A 112 11.63 8.42 -0.87
N ARG A 113 12.00 7.61 0.13
CA ARG A 113 11.27 7.54 1.43
C ARG A 113 9.77 7.32 1.24
N GLU A 114 9.36 6.66 0.17
CA GLU A 114 7.94 6.50 -0.15
C GLU A 114 7.25 5.69 0.94
N SER A 115 6.09 6.16 1.36
CA SER A 115 5.25 5.42 2.31
C SER A 115 4.64 4.16 1.70
N GLY A 116 4.70 4.00 0.37
CA GLY A 116 4.00 2.98 -0.39
C GLY A 116 2.48 3.19 -0.47
N TYR A 117 1.98 4.35 -0.01
CA TYR A 117 0.64 4.86 -0.27
C TYR A 117 0.72 6.25 -0.89
N GLN A 118 -0.14 6.54 -1.87
CA GLN A 118 -0.26 7.88 -2.46
C GLN A 118 -1.75 8.19 -2.67
N TRP A 119 -2.16 9.43 -2.38
CA TRP A 119 -3.49 9.90 -2.73
C TRP A 119 -3.46 10.50 -4.13
N GLU A 120 -4.07 9.81 -5.08
CA GLU A 120 -4.31 10.32 -6.43
C GLU A 120 -5.67 11.01 -6.38
N GLY A 121 -5.66 12.33 -6.25
CA GLY A 121 -6.86 13.14 -6.13
C GLY A 121 -7.68 13.20 -7.42
N THR A 122 -8.50 14.24 -7.53
CA THR A 122 -9.08 14.62 -8.82
C THR A 122 -8.18 15.67 -9.45
N TRP A 123 -7.68 15.43 -10.67
CA TRP A 123 -6.87 16.37 -11.43
C TRP A 123 -7.69 17.62 -11.84
N GLU A 124 -7.89 18.56 -10.92
CA GLU A 124 -8.43 19.89 -11.22
C GLU A 124 -7.28 20.89 -11.36
N SER A 125 -6.42 20.70 -12.37
CA SER A 125 -5.47 21.76 -12.77
C SER A 125 -6.13 22.67 -13.82
N PRO A 126 -6.24 24.00 -13.59
CA PRO A 126 -6.80 24.91 -14.58
C PRO A 126 -5.93 24.93 -15.84
N GLY A 127 -6.39 24.32 -16.94
CA GLY A 127 -5.81 24.49 -18.27
C GLY A 127 -5.00 23.32 -18.84
N TYR A 128 -4.96 22.15 -18.20
CA TYR A 128 -4.37 20.94 -18.80
C TYR A 128 -5.42 19.83 -18.94
N LEU A 129 -5.89 19.62 -20.18
CA LEU A 129 -6.71 18.46 -20.57
C LEU A 129 -5.77 17.40 -21.17
N TYR A 130 -5.54 16.28 -20.47
CA TYR A 130 -4.81 15.15 -21.04
C TYR A 130 -5.77 14.13 -21.70
N PRO A 131 -5.35 13.42 -22.77
CA PRO A 131 -6.23 12.54 -23.53
C PRO A 131 -6.55 11.23 -22.81
N THR A 132 -7.82 10.88 -22.79
CA THR A 132 -8.42 9.66 -22.22
C THR A 132 -8.13 8.43 -23.08
N GLY A 133 -7.32 7.49 -22.57
CA GLY A 133 -7.11 6.13 -23.13
C GLY A 133 -8.09 5.10 -22.57
N GLU A 134 -7.91 3.79 -22.82
CA GLU A 134 -8.90 2.73 -22.54
C GLU A 134 -8.60 1.87 -21.28
N HIS A 135 -7.58 2.17 -20.48
CA HIS A 135 -7.27 1.44 -19.24
C HIS A 135 -6.64 2.29 -18.12
N GLY A 136 -7.45 2.91 -17.25
CA GLY A 136 -6.92 3.47 -16.02
C GLY A 136 -7.96 3.58 -14.91
N TYR A 137 -7.52 3.99 -13.73
CA TYR A 137 -8.30 4.97 -12.99
C TYR A 137 -7.88 6.41 -13.34
N ASN A 138 -6.87 6.56 -14.22
CA ASN A 138 -6.48 7.79 -14.91
C ASN A 138 -6.07 7.52 -16.37
N PHE A 139 -6.83 6.69 -17.10
CA PHE A 139 -6.75 6.51 -18.56
C PHE A 139 -8.03 5.81 -19.04
N GLY A 140 -9.20 6.45 -18.90
CA GLY A 140 -10.46 5.95 -19.47
C GLY A 140 -11.61 6.01 -18.49
N GLU A 141 -12.46 7.01 -18.72
CA GLU A 141 -13.70 7.35 -18.01
C GLU A 141 -13.56 7.62 -16.50
N GLY A 142 -13.23 8.88 -16.17
CA GLY A 142 -13.59 9.50 -14.90
C GLY A 142 -12.41 10.02 -14.08
N TYR A 143 -12.56 11.25 -13.57
CA TYR A 143 -11.72 11.83 -12.51
C TYR A 143 -12.06 11.15 -11.19
N GLU A 144 -11.81 9.85 -11.07
CA GLU A 144 -12.20 9.05 -9.90
C GLU A 144 -11.03 9.01 -8.92
N PRO A 145 -11.12 9.73 -7.79
CA PRO A 145 -9.99 9.82 -6.89
C PRO A 145 -9.72 8.45 -6.25
N CYS A 146 -8.46 8.13 -6.06
CA CYS A 146 -8.05 6.81 -5.60
C CYS A 146 -6.82 6.85 -4.70
N ILE A 147 -6.59 5.75 -4.00
CA ILE A 147 -5.39 5.54 -3.20
C ILE A 147 -4.50 4.56 -3.95
N GLU A 148 -3.30 4.99 -4.32
CA GLU A 148 -2.25 4.13 -4.85
C GLU A 148 -1.60 3.31 -3.72
N ILE A 149 -1.33 2.04 -4.02
CA ILE A 149 -0.78 1.03 -3.11
C ILE A 149 0.43 0.39 -3.81
N GLY A 150 1.63 0.72 -3.34
CA GLY A 150 2.88 0.17 -3.85
C GLY A 150 3.20 -1.20 -3.26
N ILE A 151 3.53 -2.18 -4.10
CA ILE A 151 3.98 -3.52 -3.68
C ILE A 151 5.32 -3.78 -4.36
N LEU A 152 6.41 -3.34 -3.73
CA LEU A 152 7.73 -3.27 -4.37
C LEU A 152 8.72 -4.31 -3.83
N ASP A 153 8.54 -4.77 -2.58
CA ASP A 153 9.51 -5.63 -1.88
C ASP A 153 9.49 -7.10 -2.30
N LEU A 154 8.62 -7.48 -3.22
CA LEU A 154 8.40 -8.86 -3.64
C LEU A 154 8.88 -9.07 -5.07
N ASP A 155 9.11 -10.33 -5.45
CA ASP A 155 9.24 -10.72 -6.85
C ASP A 155 7.90 -10.62 -7.57
N LEU A 156 7.90 -10.85 -8.89
CA LEU A 156 6.70 -10.71 -9.71
C LEU A 156 5.53 -11.58 -9.22
N GLU A 157 5.81 -12.83 -8.85
CA GLU A 157 4.78 -13.77 -8.38
C GLU A 157 4.25 -13.37 -7.01
N GLY A 158 5.13 -12.98 -6.09
CA GLY A 158 4.75 -12.48 -4.78
C GLY A 158 3.92 -11.20 -4.87
N ARG A 159 4.25 -10.28 -5.79
CA ARG A 159 3.45 -9.06 -6.05
C ARG A 159 2.03 -9.41 -6.48
N LYS A 160 1.88 -10.24 -7.52
CA LYS A 160 0.56 -10.67 -8.03
C LYS A 160 -0.26 -11.35 -6.94
N PHE A 161 0.38 -12.24 -6.17
CA PHE A 161 -0.28 -12.93 -5.07
C PHE A 161 -0.79 -11.95 -4.00
N VAL A 162 0.03 -11.00 -3.58
CA VAL A 162 -0.39 -9.98 -2.59
C VAL A 162 -1.48 -9.08 -3.14
N GLN A 163 -1.42 -8.69 -4.41
CA GLN A 163 -2.47 -7.89 -5.06
C GLN A 163 -3.83 -8.61 -4.99
N THR A 164 -3.89 -9.88 -5.37
CA THR A 164 -5.13 -10.67 -5.25
C THR A 164 -5.61 -10.80 -3.80
N LEU A 165 -4.69 -10.93 -2.84
CA LEU A 165 -5.06 -10.98 -1.42
C LEU A 165 -5.63 -9.66 -0.91
N LEU A 166 -5.03 -8.52 -1.30
CA LEU A 166 -5.49 -7.19 -0.91
C LEU A 166 -6.83 -6.86 -1.55
N ASP A 167 -6.97 -7.14 -2.83
CA ASP A 167 -8.23 -7.01 -3.56
C ASP A 167 -9.36 -7.79 -2.90
N LYS A 168 -9.16 -9.09 -2.65
CA LYS A 168 -10.15 -9.92 -1.93
C LYS A 168 -10.53 -9.36 -0.56
N ALA A 169 -9.62 -8.61 0.07
CA ALA A 169 -9.81 -8.07 1.40
C ALA A 169 -10.46 -6.68 1.38
N LEU A 170 -10.27 -5.90 0.31
CA LEU A 170 -10.74 -4.52 0.16
C LEU A 170 -11.98 -4.37 -0.74
N ASP A 171 -12.20 -5.33 -1.63
CA ASP A 171 -13.18 -5.23 -2.73
C ASP A 171 -13.75 -6.61 -3.14
N ASP A 172 -13.60 -7.07 -4.40
CA ASP A 172 -14.28 -8.26 -4.94
C ASP A 172 -13.36 -9.47 -5.19
N GLY A 173 -12.04 -9.29 -5.13
CA GLY A 173 -11.06 -10.35 -5.36
C GLY A 173 -10.78 -10.65 -6.82
N ASN A 174 -11.34 -9.85 -7.74
CA ASN A 174 -10.91 -9.77 -9.13
C ASN A 174 -10.13 -8.46 -9.38
N PRO A 175 -8.80 -8.53 -9.59
CA PRO A 175 -7.92 -7.36 -9.61
C PRO A 175 -8.07 -6.47 -10.86
N ASN A 176 -9.07 -6.77 -11.70
CA ASN A 176 -9.40 -6.04 -12.92
C ASN A 176 -10.79 -5.36 -12.83
N THR A 177 -11.56 -5.58 -11.76
CA THR A 177 -12.92 -5.04 -11.62
C THR A 177 -13.11 -4.33 -10.29
N GLY A 178 -14.32 -3.81 -10.05
CA GLY A 178 -14.69 -3.19 -8.79
C GLY A 178 -13.99 -1.86 -8.51
N ASN A 179 -13.61 -1.66 -7.24
CA ASN A 179 -12.89 -0.51 -6.72
C ASN A 179 -11.38 -0.76 -6.60
N PHE A 180 -10.90 -2.01 -6.67
CA PHE A 180 -9.49 -2.32 -6.63
C PHE A 180 -8.97 -2.71 -8.02
N ARG A 181 -7.94 -2.03 -8.54
CA ARG A 181 -7.29 -2.43 -9.81
C ARG A 181 -5.78 -2.45 -9.73
N VAL A 182 -5.15 -3.26 -10.56
CA VAL A 182 -3.69 -3.25 -10.73
C VAL A 182 -3.29 -2.26 -11.84
N ARG A 183 -2.28 -1.42 -11.56
CA ARG A 183 -1.62 -0.54 -12.54
C ARG A 183 -0.75 -1.39 -13.45
N ASP A 184 -1.20 -1.54 -14.69
CA ASP A 184 -0.50 -2.15 -15.84
C ASP A 184 0.01 -3.60 -15.65
N PRO A 185 -0.53 -4.60 -16.37
CA PRO A 185 -0.06 -5.99 -16.27
C PRO A 185 1.31 -6.24 -16.93
N LEU A 186 1.91 -5.24 -17.59
CA LEU A 186 3.10 -5.43 -18.42
C LEU A 186 4.41 -5.49 -17.60
N PRO A 187 5.23 -6.55 -17.77
CA PRO A 187 6.39 -6.86 -16.91
C PRO A 187 7.61 -5.94 -17.05
N THR A 188 7.56 -4.87 -17.85
CA THR A 188 8.75 -4.09 -18.23
C THR A 188 8.99 -2.83 -17.38
N SER A 189 7.98 -2.31 -16.66
CA SER A 189 8.11 -1.03 -15.96
C SER A 189 8.77 -1.13 -14.60
N GLY A 190 8.81 -2.32 -13.96
CA GLY A 190 9.34 -2.50 -12.60
C GLY A 190 8.48 -1.91 -11.47
N TRP A 191 7.54 -1.02 -11.80
CA TRP A 191 6.61 -0.32 -10.90
C TRP A 191 5.27 -1.07 -10.83
N TYR A 192 5.04 -1.80 -9.75
CA TYR A 192 3.79 -2.52 -9.50
C TYR A 192 2.95 -1.76 -8.47
N TRP A 193 2.03 -0.95 -8.98
CA TRP A 193 1.07 -0.21 -8.18
C TRP A 193 -0.32 -0.84 -8.30
N SER A 194 -1.12 -0.64 -7.27
CA SER A 194 -2.54 -0.95 -7.29
C SER A 194 -3.31 0.27 -6.85
N TYR A 195 -4.55 0.39 -7.32
CA TYR A 195 -5.45 1.49 -7.06
C TYR A 195 -6.61 1.01 -6.24
N TYR A 196 -6.98 1.79 -5.23
CA TYR A 196 -8.25 1.63 -4.52
C TYR A 196 -9.10 2.89 -4.68
N ARG A 197 -10.17 2.79 -5.46
CA ARG A 197 -11.09 3.89 -5.76
C ARG A 197 -11.82 4.36 -4.51
N VAL A 198 -11.89 5.68 -4.33
CA VAL A 198 -12.69 6.32 -3.29
C VAL A 198 -13.95 6.93 -3.90
N THR A 199 -15.11 6.50 -3.41
CA THR A 199 -16.42 6.98 -3.86
C THR A 199 -17.22 7.55 -2.71
N ILE A 200 -18.00 8.60 -2.98
CA ILE A 200 -19.07 9.06 -2.10
C ILE A 200 -20.29 8.20 -2.42
N LYS A 201 -20.82 7.51 -1.41
CA LYS A 201 -22.11 6.83 -1.57
C LYS A 201 -23.18 7.92 -1.70
N LYS A 202 -23.85 7.95 -2.85
CA LYS A 202 -25.05 8.77 -3.07
C LYS A 202 -26.19 8.31 -2.17
#